data_AF-A0AAV9CZG5-F1
#
_entry.id   AF-A0AAV9CZG5-F1
#
_cell.length_a   1.000
_cell.length_b   1.000
_cell.length_c   1.000
_cell.angle_alpha   90.00
_cell.angle_beta   90.00
_cell.angle_gamma   90.00
#
_symmetry.space_group_name_H-M   'P 1'
#
loop_
_entity.id
_entity.type
_entity.pdbx_description
1 polymer ?
#
loop_
_entity_poly.entity_id
_entity_poly.type
_entity_poly.pdbx_seq_one_letter_code
_entity_poly.pdbx_strand_id
1 'polypeptide(L)'
;MAAEEKHNNLLHYAPFGGGRRGCPRVLLGLDVVHVTLASLVQCFEWGVEGGRADMEEEMGLTLPRKNPIVCMSRVRLDPFPAIHG
;
A
#
# COMPACT_ATOMS: atom_id res chain seq x y z
N MET A 1 28.09 25.26 10.13
CA MET A 1 26.66 25.61 10.24
C MET A 1 25.80 25.16 9.04
N ALA A 2 26.36 24.78 7.89
CA ALA A 2 25.58 24.31 6.72
C ALA A 2 25.50 22.77 6.55
N ALA A 3 26.21 21.99 7.38
CA ALA A 3 26.20 20.52 7.32
C ALA A 3 25.11 19.87 8.20
N GLU A 4 24.53 20.63 9.13
CA GLU A 4 23.55 20.11 10.10
C GLU A 4 22.10 20.17 9.59
N GLU A 5 21.80 21.03 8.60
CA GLU A 5 20.44 21.18 8.06
C GLU A 5 20.00 20.09 7.07
N LYS A 6 20.93 19.41 6.36
CA LYS A 6 20.56 18.28 5.48
C LYS A 6 20.14 17.03 6.26
N HIS A 7 20.45 16.95 7.55
CA HIS A 7 20.19 15.77 8.38
C HIS A 7 18.78 15.76 8.98
N ASN A 8 18.15 16.93 9.14
CA ASN A 8 16.89 17.06 9.89
C ASN A 8 15.64 16.59 9.12
N ASN A 9 15.70 16.50 7.80
CA ASN A 9 14.52 16.18 6.98
C ASN A 9 14.34 14.68 6.74
N LEU A 10 15.38 13.86 6.97
CA LEU A 10 15.34 12.43 6.66
C LEU A 10 14.52 11.62 7.68
N LEU A 11 14.35 12.13 8.90
CA LEU A 11 13.59 11.47 9.97
C LEU A 11 12.12 11.87 10.01
N HIS A 12 11.70 12.85 9.21
CA HIS A 12 10.31 13.27 9.17
C HIS A 12 9.37 12.17 8.65
N TYR A 13 9.92 11.20 7.90
CA TYR A 13 9.19 10.03 7.43
C TYR A 13 10.07 8.78 7.50
N ALA A 14 9.91 7.98 8.56
CA ALA A 14 10.69 6.77 8.79
C ALA A 14 9.78 5.56 9.14
N PRO A 15 8.88 5.13 8.24
CA PRO A 15 7.93 4.05 8.50
C PRO A 15 8.59 2.70 8.82
N PHE A 16 9.85 2.53 8.42
CA PHE A 16 10.66 1.34 8.69
C PHE A 16 11.77 1.57 9.72
N GLY A 17 11.77 2.71 10.41
CA GLY A 17 12.85 3.14 11.29
C GLY A 17 14.15 3.44 10.54
N GLY A 18 15.22 3.71 11.29
CA GLY A 18 16.54 4.04 10.74
C GLY A 18 17.69 3.63 11.65
N GLY A 19 18.92 3.70 11.14
CA GLY A 19 20.14 3.35 11.88
C GLY A 19 20.26 1.85 12.20
N ARG A 20 20.92 1.52 13.32
CA ARG A 20 21.27 0.12 13.70
C ARG A 20 20.07 -0.80 14.00
N ARG A 21 18.87 -0.24 14.20
CA ARG A 21 17.63 -0.98 14.54
C ARG A 21 16.51 -0.74 13.52
N GLY A 22 16.84 -0.23 12.33
CA GLY A 22 15.88 -0.16 11.23
C GLY A 22 15.37 -1.55 10.85
N CYS A 23 14.21 -1.62 10.22
CA CYS A 23 13.65 -2.87 9.71
C CYS A 23 14.68 -3.53 8.77
N PRO A 24 15.11 -4.77 9.03
CA PRO A 24 16.13 -5.42 8.20
C PRO A 24 15.61 -5.79 6.79
N ARG A 25 14.32 -5.55 6.52
CA ARG A 25 13.59 -6.07 5.36
C ARG A 25 12.84 -4.96 4.60
N VAL A 26 13.37 -3.74 4.61
CA VAL A 26 12.75 -2.58 3.91
C VAL A 26 12.51 -2.88 2.43
N LEU A 27 13.56 -3.32 1.71
CA LEU A 27 13.48 -3.52 0.26
C LEU A 27 12.45 -4.57 -0.12
N LEU A 28 12.43 -5.71 0.56
CA LEU A 28 11.44 -6.75 0.31
C LEU A 28 10.00 -6.25 0.59
N GLY A 29 9.81 -5.49 1.67
CA GLY A 29 8.50 -4.91 1.98
C GLY A 29 8.01 -4.00 0.86
N LEU A 30 8.91 -3.17 0.32
CA LEU A 30 8.61 -2.31 -0.83
C LEU A 30 8.34 -3.12 -2.09
N ASP A 31 9.15 -4.12 -2.41
CA ASP A 31 8.98 -4.95 -3.61
C ASP A 31 7.63 -5.68 -3.60
N VAL A 32 7.26 -6.28 -2.46
CA VAL A 32 5.96 -6.95 -2.30
C VAL A 32 4.82 -5.97 -2.49
N VAL A 33 4.87 -4.78 -1.86
CA VAL A 33 3.82 -3.77 -2.00
C VAL A 33 3.72 -3.29 -3.44
N HIS A 34 4.83 -2.97 -4.10
CA HIS A 34 4.84 -2.46 -5.46
C HIS A 34 4.31 -3.50 -6.47
N VAL A 35 4.82 -4.73 -6.43
CA VAL A 35 4.41 -5.78 -7.38
C VAL A 35 2.94 -6.14 -7.18
N THR A 36 2.50 -6.27 -5.92
CA THR A 36 1.10 -6.58 -5.61
C THR A 36 0.18 -5.45 -6.08
N LEU A 37 0.49 -4.20 -5.72
CA LEU A 37 -0.33 -3.05 -6.11
C LEU A 37 -0.37 -2.87 -7.63
N ALA A 38 0.77 -2.98 -8.30
CA ALA A 38 0.84 -2.88 -9.76
C ALA A 38 -0.03 -3.95 -10.44
N SER A 39 0.03 -5.19 -9.95
CA SER A 39 -0.79 -6.28 -10.48
C SER A 39 -2.29 -6.03 -10.26
N LEU A 40 -2.68 -5.59 -9.07
CA LEU A 40 -4.09 -5.30 -8.73
C LEU A 40 -4.65 -4.16 -9.58
N VAL A 41 -3.89 -3.07 -9.76
CA VAL A 41 -4.32 -1.91 -10.57
C VAL A 41 -4.31 -2.24 -12.06
N GLN A 42 -3.35 -3.01 -12.55
CA GLN A 42 -3.25 -3.38 -13.95
C GLN A 42 -4.41 -4.28 -14.39
N CYS A 43 -4.76 -5.27 -13.55
CA CYS A 43 -5.73 -6.30 -13.91
C CYS A 43 -7.18 -5.95 -13.57
N PHE A 44 -7.42 -5.08 -12.58
CA PHE A 44 -8.76 -4.85 -12.03
C PHE A 44 -9.12 -3.38 -11.87
N GLU A 45 -10.39 -3.08 -12.11
CA GLU A 45 -11.07 -1.89 -11.62
C GLU A 45 -11.65 -2.17 -10.24
N TRP A 46 -11.47 -1.24 -9.31
CA TRP A 46 -11.83 -1.41 -7.91
C TRP A 46 -12.94 -0.44 -7.51
N GLY A 47 -14.01 -0.98 -6.94
CA GLY A 47 -14.99 -0.24 -6.16
C GLY A 47 -14.89 -0.62 -4.69
N VAL A 48 -15.28 0.30 -3.79
CA VAL A 48 -15.37 0.04 -2.35
C VAL A 48 -16.84 0.03 -1.96
N GLU A 49 -17.24 -0.96 -1.17
CA GLU A 49 -18.60 -1.00 -0.62
C GLU A 49 -18.85 0.24 0.25
N GLY A 50 -19.98 0.93 0.05
CA GLY A 50 -20.24 2.22 0.71
C GLY A 50 -19.46 3.42 0.15
N GLY A 51 -18.68 3.26 -0.93
CA GLY A 51 -18.05 4.34 -1.69
C GLY A 51 -16.77 4.93 -1.07
N ARG A 52 -16.46 4.63 0.19
CA ARG A 52 -15.23 5.06 0.86
C ARG A 52 -14.73 4.00 1.83
N ALA A 53 -13.42 3.76 1.84
CA ALA A 53 -12.80 2.92 2.84
C ALA A 53 -12.77 3.64 4.20
N ASP A 54 -13.35 3.02 5.23
CA ASP A 54 -13.29 3.50 6.61
C ASP A 54 -11.89 3.31 7.20
N MET A 55 -11.15 4.35 7.56
CA MET A 55 -9.77 4.20 8.04
C MET A 55 -9.65 4.20 9.58
N GLU A 56 -10.75 3.96 10.31
CA GLU A 56 -10.67 3.78 11.77
C GLU A 56 -9.74 2.61 12.15
N GLU A 57 -8.96 2.81 13.21
CA GLU A 57 -7.97 1.86 13.71
C GLU A 57 -8.45 1.19 15.01
N GLU A 58 -8.06 -0.06 15.22
CA GLU A 58 -8.23 -0.75 16.50
C GLU A 58 -6.93 -0.68 17.29
N MET A 59 -7.01 -0.53 18.62
CA MET A 59 -5.84 -0.48 19.49
C MET A 59 -5.14 -1.84 19.52
N GLY A 60 -3.84 -1.86 19.23
CA GLY A 60 -3.07 -3.10 19.27
C GLY A 60 -1.55 -2.87 19.19
N LEU A 61 -0.80 -3.98 19.16
CA LEU A 61 0.65 -3.96 18.94
C LEU A 61 1.01 -3.45 17.53
N THR A 62 0.13 -3.68 16.57
CA THR A 62 0.13 -3.05 15.24
C THR A 62 -1.00 -2.01 15.19
N LEU A 63 -1.12 -1.29 14.06
CA LEU A 63 -2.28 -0.42 13.76
C LEU A 63 -3.20 -1.13 12.76
N PRO A 64 -3.93 -2.20 13.16
CA PRO A 64 -4.90 -2.82 12.27
C PRO A 64 -6.09 -1.89 12.07
N ARG A 65 -6.77 -2.06 10.94
CA ARG A 65 -8.06 -1.41 10.73
C ARG A 65 -9.11 -2.02 11.67
N LYS A 66 -9.93 -1.15 12.25
CA LYS A 66 -11.07 -1.53 13.09
C LYS A 66 -12.14 -2.29 12.30
N ASN A 67 -12.42 -1.84 11.09
CA ASN A 67 -13.40 -2.46 10.21
C ASN A 67 -12.72 -2.99 8.93
N PRO A 68 -13.06 -4.21 8.47
CA PRO A 68 -12.53 -4.75 7.22
C PRO A 68 -12.92 -3.87 6.02
N ILE A 69 -12.06 -3.79 5.00
CA ILE A 69 -12.45 -3.20 3.71
C ILE A 69 -13.07 -4.30 2.87
N VAL A 70 -14.26 -4.05 2.35
CA VAL A 70 -14.85 -4.87 1.29
C VAL A 70 -14.72 -4.12 -0.02
N CYS A 71 -14.00 -4.73 -0.97
CA CYS A 71 -13.81 -4.20 -2.32
C CYS A 71 -14.49 -5.09 -3.35
N MET A 72 -15.06 -4.47 -4.37
CA MET A 72 -15.54 -5.14 -5.58
C MET A 72 -14.50 -4.96 -6.68
N SER A 73 -14.05 -6.06 -7.29
CA SER A 73 -13.14 -6.03 -8.43
C SER A 73 -13.85 -6.38 -9.72
N ARG A 74 -13.63 -5.62 -10.78
CA ARG A 74 -13.96 -6.01 -12.16
C ARG A 74 -12.69 -6.19 -12.96
N VAL A 75 -12.60 -7.26 -13.75
CA VAL A 75 -11.46 -7.49 -14.63
C VAL A 75 -11.43 -6.40 -15.71
N ARG A 76 -10.27 -5.74 -15.88
CA ARG A 76 -10.08 -4.68 -16.90
C ARG A 76 -9.83 -5.22 -18.30
N LEU A 77 -9.12 -6.33 -18.40
CA LEU A 77 -8.73 -6.94 -19.66
C LEU A 77 -9.51 -8.23 -19.81
N ASP A 78 -10.38 -8.30 -20.81
CA ASP A 78 -10.92 -9.58 -21.24
C ASP A 78 -9.84 -10.29 -22.07
N PRO A 79 -9.23 -11.39 -21.58
CA PRO A 79 -8.25 -12.14 -22.36
C PRO A 79 -8.89 -12.85 -23.56
N PHE A 80 -10.23 -12.92 -23.63
CA PHE A 80 -10.98 -13.51 -24.73
C PHE A 80 -12.06 -12.53 -25.19
N PRO A 81 -11.75 -11.55 -26.06
CA PRO A 81 -12.78 -10.69 -26.64
C PRO A 81 -13.88 -11.59 -27.18
N ALA A 82 -15.12 -11.33 -26.77
CA ALA A 82 -16.27 -12.13 -27.15
C ALA A 82 -16.27 -12.35 -28.67
N ILE A 83 -15.83 -13.54 -29.09
CA ILE A 83 -15.94 -14.03 -30.46
C ILE A 83 -17.40 -14.41 -30.65
N HIS A 84 -18.25 -13.40 -30.82
CA HIS A 84 -19.59 -13.55 -31.34
C HIS A 84 -19.61 -12.96 -32.75
N GLY A 85 -19.95 -13.83 -33.71
CA GLY A 85 -20.23 -13.51 -35.11
C GLY A 85 -21.67 -13.06 -35.33
#